data_AF-A0A2G5TCF0-F1
#
_entry.id   AF-A0A2G5TCF0-F1
#
_cell.length_a   1.000
_cell.length_b   1.000
_cell.length_c   1.000
_cell.angle_alpha   90.00
_cell.angle_beta   90.00
_cell.angle_gamma   90.00
#
_symmetry.space_group_name_H-M   'P 1'
#
loop_
_entity.id
_entity.type
_entity.pdbx_description
1 polymer ?
#
loop_
_entity_poly.entity_id
_entity_poly.type
_entity_poly.pdbx_seq_one_letter_code
_entity_poly.pdbx_strand_id
1 'polypeptide(L)'
;MDGIWFNHQTAQIFLLIYLTCFGSSMALFAVHFIYRYGAVNKDFQKSYLSGAKLAILYFCPVISGVFWGITCWVFMSESSETSDFMRPYLKQKFDLDIDQCTYIALYFWRPGPDGKVHPDIFSFIGVGILYLILSFSLFCVLYFGINCYLWISRKLGSLENQSQATKSLQTQLFYALLIQALIPFVLMYLPATIVFTFPMLNLDFDIKYPFMEITIALYPAIDPFPTILIIKHYRIAVIRILKCNRTNQISEDYSHGTSAVPKNMSNAVI
;
A
#
# COMPACT_ATOMS: atom_id res chain seq x y z
N MET A 1 -27.68 -18.10 -15.27
CA MET A 1 -27.61 -17.63 -13.87
C MET A 1 -28.18 -16.23 -13.88
N ASP A 2 -29.46 -16.11 -13.57
CA ASP A 2 -30.17 -14.83 -13.58
C ASP A 2 -29.91 -14.10 -12.27
N GLY A 3 -29.42 -12.86 -12.38
CA GLY A 3 -29.30 -11.96 -11.24
C GLY A 3 -28.05 -11.11 -11.31
N ILE A 4 -28.00 -10.16 -12.24
CA ILE A 4 -27.13 -9.00 -12.06
C ILE A 4 -27.68 -8.26 -10.83
N TRP A 5 -27.02 -8.40 -9.69
CA TRP A 5 -27.49 -7.87 -8.39
C TRP A 5 -27.56 -6.33 -8.36
N PHE A 6 -26.84 -5.66 -9.26
CA PHE A 6 -26.73 -4.21 -9.34
C PHE A 6 -26.95 -3.74 -10.77
N ASN A 7 -27.52 -2.55 -10.95
CA ASN A 7 -27.59 -1.95 -12.29
C ASN A 7 -26.17 -1.56 -12.79
N HIS A 8 -26.02 -1.40 -14.11
CA HIS A 8 -24.72 -1.10 -14.75
C HIS A 8 -24.03 0.12 -14.13
N GLN A 9 -24.79 1.20 -13.90
CA GLN A 9 -24.27 2.43 -13.29
C GLN A 9 -23.70 2.21 -11.88
N THR A 10 -24.37 1.41 -11.06
CA THR A 10 -23.88 1.08 -9.71
C THR A 10 -22.60 0.27 -9.78
N ALA A 11 -22.52 -0.70 -10.70
CA ALA A 11 -21.29 -1.47 -10.93
C ALA A 11 -20.14 -0.59 -11.44
N GLN A 12 -20.40 0.43 -12.27
CA GLN A 12 -19.39 1.39 -12.71
C GLN A 12 -18.88 2.25 -11.55
N ILE A 13 -19.77 2.69 -10.65
CA ILE A 13 -19.39 3.42 -9.44
C ILE A 13 -18.51 2.55 -8.54
N PHE A 14 -18.86 1.27 -8.33
CA PHE A 14 -18.02 0.36 -7.55
C PHE A 14 -16.65 0.12 -8.17
N LEU A 15 -16.58 -0.03 -9.50
CA LEU A 15 -15.31 -0.15 -10.22
C LEU A 15 -14.45 1.11 -10.05
N LEU A 16 -15.04 2.30 -10.14
CA LEU A 16 -14.31 3.56 -9.91
C LEU A 16 -13.84 3.70 -8.46
N ILE A 17 -14.67 3.34 -7.48
CA ILE A 17 -14.27 3.32 -6.06
C ILE A 17 -13.08 2.38 -5.86
N TYR A 18 -13.13 1.18 -6.45
CA TYR A 18 -12.02 0.22 -6.40
C TYR A 18 -10.72 0.82 -6.94
N LEU A 19 -10.76 1.50 -8.10
CA LEU A 19 -9.58 2.14 -8.68
C LEU A 19 -9.08 3.33 -7.86
N THR A 20 -9.99 4.12 -7.28
CA THR A 20 -9.64 5.19 -6.33
C THR A 20 -8.94 4.61 -5.10
N CYS A 21 -9.45 3.50 -4.54
CA CYS A 21 -8.80 2.80 -3.43
C CYS A 21 -7.42 2.26 -3.84
N PHE A 22 -7.28 1.73 -5.05
CA PHE A 22 -5.98 1.29 -5.56
C PHE A 22 -4.98 2.45 -5.63
N GLY A 23 -5.32 3.56 -6.29
CA GLY A 23 -4.46 4.75 -6.33
C GLY A 23 -4.14 5.33 -4.95
N SER A 24 -5.10 5.27 -4.02
CA SER A 24 -4.89 5.69 -2.63
C SER A 24 -3.89 4.79 -1.91
N SER A 25 -3.98 3.47 -2.10
CA SER A 25 -3.07 2.50 -1.48
C SER A 25 -1.62 2.73 -1.90
N MET A 26 -1.38 3.10 -3.17
CA MET A 26 -0.04 3.42 -3.66
C MET A 26 0.57 4.61 -2.89
N ALA A 27 -0.19 5.68 -2.68
CA ALA A 27 0.28 6.82 -1.89
C ALA A 27 0.39 6.50 -0.39
N LEU A 28 -0.49 5.65 0.14
CA LEU A 28 -0.44 5.21 1.53
C LEU A 28 0.89 4.51 1.86
N PHE A 29 1.45 3.71 0.96
CA PHE A 29 2.78 3.13 1.18
C PHE A 29 3.88 4.17 1.29
N ALA A 30 3.90 5.14 0.39
CA ALA A 30 4.86 6.24 0.47
C ALA A 30 4.77 6.94 1.83
N VAL A 31 3.54 7.22 2.30
CA VAL A 31 3.29 7.80 3.63
C VAL A 31 3.79 6.89 4.75
N HIS A 32 3.57 5.58 4.68
CA HIS A 32 4.08 4.64 5.68
C HIS A 32 5.61 4.70 5.79
N PHE A 33 6.34 4.76 4.68
CA PHE A 33 7.80 4.86 4.70
C PHE A 33 8.30 6.22 5.18
N ILE A 34 7.64 7.31 4.78
CA ILE A 34 7.93 8.66 5.30
C ILE A 34 7.76 8.70 6.82
N TYR A 35 6.64 8.17 7.32
CA TYR A 35 6.35 8.13 8.74
C TYR A 35 7.37 7.30 9.51
N ARG A 36 7.71 6.09 9.00
CA ARG A 36 8.74 5.22 9.61
C ARG A 36 10.09 5.92 9.69
N TYR A 37 10.50 6.62 8.64
CA TYR A 37 11.73 7.39 8.66
C TYR A 37 11.70 8.50 9.73
N GLY A 38 10.59 9.22 9.87
CA GLY A 38 10.44 10.20 10.94
C GLY A 38 10.37 9.58 12.33
N ALA A 39 9.86 8.36 12.49
CA ALA A 39 9.87 7.69 13.78
C ALA A 39 11.29 7.42 14.30
N VAL A 40 12.23 7.15 13.39
CA VAL A 40 13.65 6.94 13.73
C VAL A 40 14.45 8.25 13.79
N ASN A 41 14.23 9.17 12.84
CA ASN A 41 14.91 10.46 12.78
C ASN A 41 14.06 11.56 13.44
N LYS A 42 14.34 11.87 14.71
CA LYS A 42 13.61 12.86 15.50
C LYS A 42 13.70 14.29 14.96
N ASP A 43 14.81 14.67 14.34
CA ASP A 43 14.97 16.00 13.76
C ASP A 43 14.11 16.16 12.51
N PHE A 44 14.08 15.12 11.67
CA PHE A 44 13.15 15.03 10.55
C PHE A 44 11.69 15.04 11.03
N GLN A 45 11.37 14.28 12.09
CA GLN A 45 10.03 14.24 12.68
C GLN A 45 9.54 15.63 13.09
N LYS A 46 10.37 16.39 13.82
CA LYS A 46 10.02 17.73 14.28
C LYS A 46 9.84 18.71 13.13
N SER A 47 10.68 18.60 12.11
CA SER A 47 10.70 19.53 10.96
C SER A 47 9.54 19.29 9.99
N TYR A 48 9.21 18.02 9.72
CA TYR A 48 8.28 17.63 8.64
C TYR A 48 7.03 16.90 9.12
N LEU A 49 7.03 16.28 10.30
CA LEU A 49 5.92 15.46 10.83
C LEU A 49 5.34 16.00 12.15
N SER A 50 5.28 17.33 12.30
CA SER A 50 4.74 17.98 13.50
C SER A 50 3.39 18.65 13.25
N GLY A 51 2.48 18.51 14.22
CA GLY A 51 1.16 19.15 14.22
C GLY A 51 0.37 18.91 12.92
N ALA A 52 -0.08 19.99 12.28
CA ALA A 52 -0.88 19.95 11.06
C ALA A 52 -0.17 19.28 9.86
N LYS A 53 1.17 19.28 9.81
CA LYS A 53 1.92 18.65 8.71
C LYS A 53 1.72 17.14 8.67
N LEU A 54 1.58 16.51 9.84
CA LEU A 54 1.28 15.09 9.95
C LEU A 54 -0.13 14.78 9.45
N ALA A 55 -1.11 15.66 9.73
CA ALA A 55 -2.46 15.50 9.22
C ALA A 55 -2.48 15.62 7.67
N ILE A 56 -1.79 16.61 7.11
CA ILE A 56 -1.66 16.78 5.65
C ILE A 56 -1.10 15.51 5.01
N LEU A 57 -0.05 14.91 5.61
CA LEU A 57 0.55 13.67 5.11
C LEU A 57 -0.48 12.53 5.02
N TYR A 58 -1.40 12.40 5.99
CA TYR A 58 -2.46 11.38 5.95
C TYR A 58 -3.61 11.70 4.99
N PHE A 59 -3.78 12.96 4.59
CA PHE A 59 -4.73 13.33 3.55
C PHE A 59 -4.18 13.11 2.13
N CYS A 60 -2.86 13.12 1.94
CA CYS A 60 -2.23 12.89 0.63
C CYS A 60 -2.72 11.60 -0.08
N PRO A 61 -2.88 10.44 0.58
CA PRO A 61 -3.40 9.23 -0.05
C PRO A 61 -4.82 9.38 -0.58
N VAL A 62 -5.70 10.12 0.10
CA VAL A 62 -7.07 10.33 -0.36
C VAL A 62 -7.06 11.17 -1.63
N ILE A 63 -6.29 12.25 -1.65
CA ILE A 63 -6.15 13.13 -2.81
C ILE A 63 -5.58 12.35 -4.01
N SER A 64 -4.52 11.57 -3.78
CA SER A 64 -3.90 10.73 -4.82
C SER A 64 -4.88 9.70 -5.38
N GLY A 65 -5.69 9.06 -4.53
CA GLY A 65 -6.69 8.10 -4.96
C GLY A 65 -7.82 8.73 -5.77
N VAL A 66 -8.32 9.89 -5.35
CA VAL A 66 -9.33 10.64 -6.11
C VAL A 66 -8.78 11.04 -7.48
N PHE A 67 -7.55 11.56 -7.53
CA PHE A 67 -6.90 11.93 -8.78
C PHE A 67 -6.69 10.73 -9.72
N TRP A 68 -6.27 9.58 -9.16
CA TRP A 68 -6.18 8.32 -9.89
C TRP A 68 -7.54 7.89 -10.47
N GLY A 69 -8.59 7.88 -9.65
CA GLY A 69 -9.94 7.53 -10.09
C GLY A 69 -10.47 8.45 -11.20
N ILE A 70 -10.25 9.76 -11.08
CA ILE A 70 -10.60 10.73 -12.13
C ILE A 70 -9.82 10.42 -13.41
N THR A 71 -8.54 10.09 -13.33
CA THR A 71 -7.74 9.73 -14.50
C THR A 71 -8.28 8.48 -15.17
N CYS A 72 -8.59 7.43 -14.42
CA CYS A 72 -9.22 6.23 -14.98
C CYS A 72 -10.59 6.53 -15.61
N TRP A 73 -11.42 7.35 -14.96
CA TRP A 73 -12.73 7.72 -15.50
C TRP A 73 -12.63 8.53 -16.79
N VAL A 74 -11.72 9.50 -16.85
CA VAL A 74 -11.55 10.38 -18.02
C VAL A 74 -10.93 9.63 -19.19
N PHE A 75 -9.89 8.84 -18.95
CA PHE A 75 -9.05 8.29 -20.02
C PHE A 75 -9.35 6.84 -20.39
N MET A 76 -10.07 6.09 -19.55
CA MET A 76 -10.17 4.62 -19.66
C MET A 76 -11.59 4.09 -19.47
N SER A 77 -12.59 4.98 -19.44
CA SER A 77 -13.99 4.59 -19.32
C SER A 77 -14.52 3.89 -20.57
N GLU A 78 -15.65 3.22 -20.40
CA GLU A 78 -16.34 2.49 -21.45
C GLU A 78 -16.71 3.42 -22.61
N SER A 79 -16.47 2.95 -23.84
CA SER A 79 -16.94 3.59 -25.07
C SER A 79 -17.41 2.50 -26.03
N SER A 80 -18.24 2.85 -27.02
CA SER A 80 -18.67 1.87 -28.02
C SER A 80 -17.50 1.20 -28.73
N GLU A 81 -16.48 1.97 -29.10
CA GLU A 81 -15.26 1.47 -29.75
C GLU A 81 -14.47 0.53 -28.83
N THR A 82 -14.31 0.91 -27.57
CA THR A 82 -13.61 0.09 -26.58
C THR A 82 -14.39 -1.20 -26.28
N SER A 83 -15.71 -1.13 -26.27
CA SER A 83 -16.58 -2.29 -26.05
C SER A 83 -16.43 -3.29 -27.19
N ASP A 84 -16.46 -2.82 -28.43
CA ASP A 84 -16.30 -3.69 -29.60
C ASP A 84 -14.91 -4.34 -29.62
N PHE A 85 -13.87 -3.60 -29.20
CA PHE A 85 -12.53 -4.15 -29.02
C PHE A 85 -12.47 -5.21 -27.91
N MET A 86 -13.09 -4.98 -26.75
CA MET A 86 -13.00 -5.87 -25.58
C MET A 86 -13.93 -7.09 -25.64
N ARG A 87 -15.04 -7.01 -26.38
CA ARG A 87 -16.06 -8.05 -26.50
C ARG A 87 -15.51 -9.45 -26.81
N PRO A 88 -14.67 -9.65 -27.85
CA PRO A 88 -14.13 -10.98 -28.14
C PRO A 88 -13.25 -11.51 -27.00
N TYR A 89 -12.45 -10.65 -26.36
CA TYR A 89 -11.57 -11.05 -25.26
C TYR A 89 -12.35 -11.47 -24.02
N LEU A 90 -13.36 -10.69 -23.63
CA LEU A 90 -14.20 -11.00 -22.47
C LEU A 90 -15.01 -12.29 -22.70
N LYS A 91 -15.57 -12.45 -23.90
CA LYS A 91 -16.32 -13.66 -24.24
C LYS A 91 -15.44 -14.90 -24.30
N GLN A 92 -14.27 -14.81 -24.94
CA GLN A 92 -13.38 -15.97 -25.08
C GLN A 92 -12.74 -16.38 -23.74
N LYS A 93 -12.35 -15.43 -22.89
CA LYS A 93 -11.59 -15.71 -21.67
C LYS A 93 -12.45 -15.96 -20.44
N PHE A 94 -13.58 -15.27 -20.33
CA PHE A 94 -14.41 -15.30 -19.12
C PHE A 94 -15.84 -15.79 -19.40
N ASP A 95 -16.16 -16.16 -20.65
CA ASP A 95 -17.52 -16.48 -21.12
C ASP A 95 -18.54 -15.37 -20.81
N LEU A 96 -18.06 -14.13 -20.67
CA LEU A 96 -18.84 -12.99 -20.21
C LEU A 96 -19.34 -12.17 -21.40
N ASP A 97 -20.61 -11.80 -21.37
CA ASP A 97 -21.12 -10.78 -22.29
C ASP A 97 -20.75 -9.40 -21.76
N ILE A 98 -20.14 -8.58 -22.62
CA ILE A 98 -19.65 -7.25 -22.24
C ILE A 98 -20.79 -6.35 -21.78
N ASP A 99 -21.99 -6.53 -22.33
CA ASP A 99 -23.19 -5.75 -21.98
C ASP A 99 -23.74 -6.11 -20.59
N GLN A 100 -23.22 -7.18 -19.97
CA GLN A 100 -23.59 -7.63 -18.64
C GLN A 100 -22.54 -7.28 -17.57
N CYS A 101 -21.48 -6.56 -17.93
CA CYS A 101 -20.39 -6.23 -17.02
C CYS A 101 -19.88 -4.81 -17.21
N THR A 102 -19.25 -4.27 -16.18
CA THR A 102 -18.56 -2.98 -16.26
C THR A 102 -17.07 -3.22 -16.36
N TYR A 103 -16.37 -2.36 -17.10
CA TYR A 103 -14.95 -2.52 -17.31
C TYR A 103 -14.25 -1.18 -17.50
N ILE A 104 -12.94 -1.22 -17.30
CA ILE A 104 -12.02 -0.16 -17.68
C ILE A 104 -10.96 -0.81 -18.54
N ALA A 105 -10.60 -0.15 -19.64
CA ALA A 105 -9.74 -0.75 -20.64
C ALA A 105 -8.68 0.24 -21.13
N LEU A 106 -7.54 -0.33 -21.49
CA LEU A 106 -6.36 0.37 -21.97
C LEU A 106 -6.26 0.14 -23.49
N TYR A 107 -6.82 1.05 -24.28
CA TYR A 107 -6.92 0.89 -25.73
C TYR A 107 -5.91 1.78 -26.47
N PHE A 108 -4.64 1.39 -26.41
CA PHE A 108 -3.51 2.19 -26.93
C PHE A 108 -3.36 2.20 -28.45
N TRP A 109 -3.88 1.21 -29.16
CA TRP A 109 -3.64 1.01 -30.59
C TRP A 109 -4.96 0.86 -31.34
N ARG A 110 -5.48 1.96 -31.88
CA ARG A 110 -6.80 2.00 -32.53
C ARG A 110 -6.70 1.87 -34.05
N PRO A 111 -7.61 1.14 -34.71
CA PRO A 111 -7.71 1.13 -36.16
C PRO A 111 -8.03 2.53 -36.70
N GLY A 112 -7.21 3.03 -37.61
CA GLY A 112 -7.45 4.27 -38.33
C GLY A 112 -8.30 4.06 -39.59
N PRO A 113 -8.69 5.15 -40.27
CA PRO A 113 -9.44 5.10 -41.52
C PRO A 113 -8.71 4.34 -42.66
N ASP A 114 -7.40 4.18 -42.54
CA ASP A 114 -6.54 3.47 -43.47
C ASP A 114 -6.43 1.95 -43.18
N GLY A 115 -7.16 1.46 -42.18
CA GLY A 115 -7.14 0.07 -41.74
C GLY A 115 -5.89 -0.34 -40.96
N LYS A 116 -4.99 0.60 -40.67
CA LYS A 116 -3.79 0.36 -39.84
C LYS A 116 -4.04 0.76 -38.40
N VAL A 117 -3.30 0.17 -37.47
CA VAL A 117 -3.35 0.55 -36.06
C VAL A 117 -2.48 1.79 -35.81
N HIS A 118 -3.03 2.77 -35.10
CA HIS A 118 -2.36 4.02 -34.74
C HIS A 118 -2.39 4.22 -33.22
N PRO A 119 -1.36 4.88 -32.66
CA PRO A 119 -1.30 5.13 -31.22
C PRO A 119 -2.39 6.13 -30.78
N ASP A 120 -3.19 5.75 -29.80
CA ASP A 120 -4.19 6.60 -29.17
C ASP A 120 -3.54 7.48 -28.09
N ILE A 121 -3.17 8.70 -28.48
CA ILE A 121 -2.49 9.67 -27.61
C ILE A 121 -3.22 9.87 -26.29
N PHE A 122 -4.56 9.82 -26.30
CA PHE A 122 -5.37 10.00 -25.10
C PHE A 122 -5.12 8.89 -24.07
N SER A 123 -5.13 7.62 -24.51
CA SER A 123 -4.76 6.47 -23.66
C SER A 123 -3.32 6.57 -23.15
N PHE A 124 -2.37 7.00 -24.00
CA PHE A 124 -0.97 7.23 -23.59
C PHE A 124 -0.82 8.30 -22.52
N ILE A 125 -1.54 9.42 -22.62
CA ILE A 125 -1.56 10.46 -21.59
C ILE A 125 -2.13 9.91 -20.28
N GLY A 126 -3.26 9.21 -20.35
CA GLY A 126 -3.91 8.62 -19.18
C GLY A 126 -2.97 7.71 -18.38
N VAL A 127 -2.34 6.74 -19.06
CA VAL A 127 -1.37 5.85 -18.39
C VAL A 127 -0.08 6.55 -18.02
N GLY A 128 0.35 7.57 -18.77
CA GLY A 128 1.48 8.43 -18.37
C GLY A 128 1.24 9.10 -17.01
N ILE A 129 0.03 9.60 -16.75
CA ILE A 129 -0.35 10.16 -15.45
C ILE A 129 -0.32 9.09 -14.36
N LEU A 130 -0.87 7.89 -14.62
CA LEU A 130 -0.80 6.78 -13.66
C LEU A 130 0.64 6.40 -13.33
N TYR A 131 1.53 6.39 -14.32
CA TYR A 131 2.95 6.15 -14.12
C TYR A 131 3.64 7.21 -13.28
N LEU A 132 3.27 8.48 -13.41
CA LEU A 132 3.82 9.53 -12.56
C LEU A 132 3.46 9.28 -11.09
N ILE A 133 2.22 8.89 -10.80
CA ILE A 133 1.78 8.55 -9.44
C ILE A 133 2.52 7.33 -8.92
N LEU A 134 2.59 6.25 -9.72
CA LEU A 134 3.31 5.02 -9.36
C LEU A 134 4.80 5.28 -9.10
N SER A 135 5.45 6.02 -10.00
CA SER A 135 6.88 6.31 -9.94
C SER A 135 7.21 7.22 -8.75
N PHE A 136 6.40 8.24 -8.50
CA PHE A 136 6.58 9.12 -7.35
C PHE A 136 6.40 8.35 -6.04
N SER A 137 5.37 7.51 -5.95
CA SER A 137 5.16 6.64 -4.79
C SER A 137 6.34 5.68 -4.58
N LEU A 138 6.77 4.97 -5.62
CA LEU A 138 7.91 4.06 -5.57
C LEU A 138 9.20 4.79 -5.16
N PHE A 139 9.44 5.98 -5.71
CA PHE A 139 10.56 6.82 -5.33
C PHE A 139 10.53 7.15 -3.83
N CYS A 140 9.38 7.58 -3.29
CA CYS A 140 9.26 7.84 -1.85
C CYS A 140 9.53 6.58 -1.02
N VAL A 141 8.94 5.44 -1.40
CA VAL A 141 9.15 4.16 -0.70
C VAL A 141 10.63 3.79 -0.68
N LEU A 142 11.31 3.82 -1.83
CA LEU A 142 12.73 3.51 -1.93
C LEU A 142 13.60 4.53 -1.21
N TYR A 143 13.39 5.82 -1.42
CA TYR A 143 14.17 6.89 -0.81
C TYR A 143 14.08 6.87 0.71
N PHE A 144 12.87 6.86 1.27
CA PHE A 144 12.69 6.83 2.73
C PHE A 144 13.03 5.45 3.32
N GLY A 145 12.81 4.37 2.58
CA GLY A 145 13.27 3.03 2.95
C GLY A 145 14.79 2.95 3.09
N ILE A 146 15.54 3.42 2.08
CA ILE A 146 17.01 3.47 2.09
C ILE A 146 17.52 4.42 3.19
N ASN A 147 16.95 5.62 3.34
CA ASN A 147 17.37 6.54 4.39
C ASN A 147 17.09 5.99 5.80
N CYS A 148 15.97 5.29 5.99
CA CYS A 148 15.68 4.60 7.24
C CYS A 148 16.70 3.48 7.51
N TYR A 149 17.01 2.66 6.49
CA TYR A 149 18.08 1.65 6.55
C TYR A 149 19.43 2.26 6.94
N LEU A 150 19.83 3.36 6.30
CA LEU A 150 21.12 4.03 6.55
C LEU A 150 21.17 4.63 7.96
N TRP A 151 20.09 5.27 8.40
CA TRP A 151 20.00 5.86 9.74
C TRP A 151 20.12 4.78 10.82
N ILE A 152 19.35 3.70 10.69
CA ILE A 152 19.38 2.58 11.65
C ILE A 152 20.75 1.90 11.63
N SER A 153 21.32 1.62 10.45
CA SER A 153 22.63 0.96 10.34
C SER A 153 23.75 1.77 11.01
N ARG A 154 23.76 3.08 10.80
CA ARG A 154 24.74 3.99 11.43
C ARG A 154 24.58 4.04 12.94
N LYS A 155 23.34 4.17 13.43
CA LYS A 155 23.08 4.20 14.87
C LYS A 155 23.36 2.86 15.53
N LEU A 156 22.98 1.74 14.93
CA LEU A 156 23.26 0.40 15.47
C LEU A 156 24.76 0.12 15.59
N GLY A 157 25.56 0.61 14.64
CA GLY A 157 27.02 0.55 14.69
C GLY A 157 27.68 1.45 15.74
N SER A 158 27.02 2.54 16.16
CA SER A 158 27.55 3.50 17.14
C SER A 158 27.05 3.27 18.57
N LEU A 159 26.29 2.20 18.84
CA LEU A 159 25.68 1.92 20.14
C LEU A 159 26.59 1.02 20.98
N GLU A 160 27.71 1.56 21.47
CA GLU A 160 28.55 0.88 22.48
C GLU A 160 27.87 0.86 23.88
N ASN A 161 26.91 1.76 24.14
CA ASN A 161 26.34 2.01 25.49
C ASN A 161 24.84 1.70 25.64
N GLN A 162 24.22 0.87 24.78
CA GLN A 162 22.82 0.46 24.96
C GLN A 162 22.64 -1.00 25.36
N SER A 163 21.54 -1.30 26.07
CA SER A 163 21.19 -2.65 26.49
C SER A 163 21.04 -3.61 25.30
N GLN A 164 21.44 -4.87 25.50
CA GLN A 164 21.31 -5.93 24.48
C GLN A 164 19.87 -6.11 23.98
N ALA A 165 18.87 -5.85 24.83
CA ALA A 165 17.46 -5.92 24.48
C ALA A 165 17.08 -4.89 23.41
N THR A 166 17.54 -3.64 23.55
CA THR A 166 17.27 -2.57 22.58
C THR A 166 17.97 -2.84 21.25
N LYS A 167 19.20 -3.34 21.28
CA LYS A 167 19.96 -3.71 20.07
C LYS A 167 19.26 -4.83 19.27
N SER A 168 18.76 -5.85 19.97
CA SER A 168 18.02 -6.95 19.35
C SER A 168 16.71 -6.47 18.69
N LEU A 169 15.95 -5.62 19.38
CA LEU A 169 14.70 -5.06 18.84
C LEU A 169 14.94 -4.20 17.59
N GLN A 170 15.94 -3.31 17.61
CA GLN A 170 16.29 -2.47 16.45
C GLN A 170 16.72 -3.31 15.24
N THR A 171 17.45 -4.41 15.46
CA THR A 171 17.84 -5.34 14.40
C THR A 171 16.64 -6.08 13.80
N GLN A 172 15.69 -6.51 14.63
CA GLN A 172 14.45 -7.13 14.15
C GLN A 172 13.59 -6.15 13.34
N LEU A 173 13.45 -4.90 13.82
CA LEU A 173 12.73 -3.84 13.11
C LEU A 173 13.38 -3.54 11.75
N PHE A 174 14.70 -3.59 11.67
CA PHE A 174 15.45 -3.41 10.43
C PHE A 174 15.19 -4.53 9.40
N TYR A 175 15.28 -5.80 9.80
CA TYR A 175 14.99 -6.91 8.90
C TYR A 175 13.52 -6.94 8.46
N ALA A 176 12.60 -6.63 9.38
CA ALA A 176 11.18 -6.47 9.03
C ALA A 176 10.98 -5.35 8.00
N LEU A 177 11.68 -4.23 8.16
CA LEU A 177 11.59 -3.08 7.25
C LEU A 177 12.09 -3.41 5.84
N LEU A 178 13.19 -4.16 5.71
CA LEU A 178 13.72 -4.60 4.42
C LEU A 178 12.74 -5.53 3.68
N ILE A 179 12.21 -6.53 4.37
CA ILE A 179 11.25 -7.46 3.78
C ILE A 179 9.95 -6.73 3.40
N GLN A 180 9.47 -5.85 4.27
CA GLN A 180 8.24 -5.10 4.01
C GLN A 180 8.37 -4.07 2.89
N ALA A 181 9.58 -3.61 2.55
CA ALA A 181 9.79 -2.79 1.35
C ALA A 181 9.73 -3.62 0.05
N LEU A 182 10.10 -4.90 0.10
CA LEU A 182 10.11 -5.78 -1.07
C LEU A 182 8.73 -6.35 -1.41
N ILE A 183 7.87 -6.58 -0.41
CA ILE A 183 6.53 -7.15 -0.62
C ILE A 183 5.66 -6.29 -1.55
N PRO A 184 5.40 -5.00 -1.29
CA PRO A 184 4.56 -4.19 -2.18
C PRO A 184 5.23 -4.03 -3.55
N PHE A 185 6.57 -4.02 -3.63
CA PHE A 185 7.27 -4.00 -4.91
C PHE A 185 6.90 -5.21 -5.78
N VAL A 186 7.03 -6.42 -5.24
CA VAL A 186 6.76 -7.67 -5.97
C VAL A 186 5.27 -7.90 -6.19
N LEU A 187 4.45 -7.60 -5.19
CA LEU A 187 3.03 -7.95 -5.22
C LEU A 187 2.12 -6.86 -5.81
N MET A 188 2.60 -5.62 -5.94
CA MET A 188 1.79 -4.52 -6.48
C MET A 188 2.48 -3.69 -7.56
N TYR A 189 3.65 -3.10 -7.29
CA TYR A 189 4.28 -2.20 -8.26
C TYR A 189 4.67 -2.93 -9.55
N LEU A 190 5.26 -4.13 -9.43
CA LEU A 190 5.68 -4.91 -10.58
C LEU A 190 4.48 -5.43 -11.40
N PRO A 191 3.44 -6.06 -10.79
CA PRO A 191 2.22 -6.43 -11.49
C PRO A 191 1.54 -5.25 -12.19
N ALA A 192 1.36 -4.12 -11.50
CA ALA A 192 0.74 -2.92 -12.08
C ALA A 192 1.54 -2.38 -13.28
N THR A 193 2.87 -2.31 -13.15
CA THR A 193 3.76 -1.87 -14.24
C THR A 193 3.66 -2.80 -15.45
N ILE A 194 3.56 -4.11 -15.25
CA ILE A 194 3.37 -5.07 -16.34
C ILE A 194 2.01 -4.85 -17.02
N VAL A 195 0.94 -4.72 -16.23
CA VAL A 195 -0.43 -4.50 -16.73
C VAL A 195 -0.51 -3.23 -17.60
N PHE A 196 0.22 -2.17 -17.24
CA PHE A 196 0.24 -0.92 -18.00
C PHE A 196 1.22 -0.93 -19.18
N THR A 197 2.42 -1.51 -19.04
CA THR A 197 3.46 -1.48 -20.09
C THR A 197 3.12 -2.38 -21.27
N PHE A 198 2.59 -3.56 -21.02
CA PHE A 198 2.40 -4.54 -22.10
C PHE A 198 1.40 -4.07 -23.16
N PRO A 199 0.20 -3.55 -22.79
CA PRO A 199 -0.70 -2.96 -23.77
C PRO A 199 -0.11 -1.73 -24.47
N MET A 200 0.71 -0.90 -23.78
CA MET A 200 1.40 0.23 -24.41
C MET A 200 2.34 -0.22 -25.53
N LEU A 201 3.05 -1.33 -25.33
CA LEU A 201 4.01 -1.88 -26.30
C LEU A 201 3.33 -2.76 -27.37
N ASN A 202 2.01 -2.88 -27.34
CA ASN A 202 1.24 -3.79 -28.21
C ASN A 202 1.68 -5.26 -28.06
N LEU A 203 2.01 -5.69 -26.83
CA LEU A 203 2.43 -7.05 -26.53
C LEU A 203 1.27 -7.86 -25.95
N ASP A 204 0.99 -9.01 -26.55
CA ASP A 204 -0.04 -9.93 -26.07
C ASP A 204 0.42 -10.64 -24.80
N PHE A 205 -0.27 -10.37 -23.68
CA PHE A 205 -0.02 -11.00 -22.38
C PHE A 205 -1.24 -11.79 -21.89
N ASP A 206 -1.88 -12.50 -22.81
CA ASP A 206 -3.26 -12.96 -22.71
C ASP A 206 -3.60 -13.83 -21.49
N ILE A 207 -2.62 -14.53 -20.90
CA ILE A 207 -2.84 -15.53 -19.84
C ILE A 207 -2.53 -14.98 -18.43
N LYS A 208 -1.93 -13.79 -18.32
CA LYS A 208 -1.33 -13.33 -17.05
C LYS A 208 -1.99 -12.11 -16.41
N TYR A 209 -2.88 -11.38 -17.09
CA TYR A 209 -3.57 -10.23 -16.49
C TYR A 209 -4.37 -10.59 -15.22
N PRO A 210 -5.21 -11.65 -15.21
CA PRO A 210 -5.92 -12.04 -13.98
C PRO A 210 -4.97 -12.44 -12.84
N PHE A 211 -3.84 -13.07 -13.17
CA PHE A 211 -2.82 -13.41 -12.18
C PHE A 211 -2.18 -12.15 -11.56
N MET A 212 -1.92 -11.10 -12.36
CA MET A 212 -1.42 -9.82 -11.85
C MET A 212 -2.43 -9.15 -10.92
N GLU A 213 -3.72 -9.18 -11.27
CA GLU A 213 -4.80 -8.66 -10.42
C GLU A 213 -4.94 -9.43 -9.11
N ILE A 214 -4.88 -10.77 -9.15
CA ILE A 214 -4.89 -11.61 -7.93
C ILE A 214 -3.70 -11.27 -7.03
N THR A 215 -2.51 -11.05 -7.61
CA THR A 215 -1.31 -10.69 -6.84
C THR A 215 -1.50 -9.36 -6.11
N ILE A 216 -2.06 -8.36 -6.79
CA ILE A 216 -2.39 -7.05 -6.21
C ILE A 216 -3.44 -7.21 -5.10
N ALA A 217 -4.48 -8.00 -5.33
CA ALA A 217 -5.56 -8.22 -4.38
C ALA A 217 -5.12 -8.99 -3.13
N LEU A 218 -4.12 -9.88 -3.24
CA LEU A 218 -3.58 -10.66 -2.13
C LEU A 218 -2.59 -9.88 -1.27
N TYR A 219 -1.98 -8.82 -1.79
CA TYR A 219 -0.98 -8.05 -1.05
C TYR A 219 -1.43 -7.64 0.37
N PRO A 220 -2.65 -7.08 0.61
CA PRO A 220 -3.02 -6.58 1.93
C PRO A 220 -3.07 -7.70 2.98
N ALA A 221 -3.37 -8.92 2.54
CA ALA A 221 -3.35 -10.10 3.40
C ALA A 221 -1.92 -10.56 3.72
N ILE A 222 -0.97 -10.34 2.80
CA ILE A 222 0.41 -10.80 2.92
C ILE A 222 1.30 -9.81 3.70
N ASP A 223 1.11 -8.51 3.52
CA ASP A 223 1.93 -7.44 4.14
C ASP A 223 2.07 -7.51 5.68
N PRO A 224 1.05 -7.90 6.48
CA PRO A 224 1.22 -8.00 7.93
C PRO A 224 2.08 -9.18 8.37
N PHE A 225 2.27 -10.22 7.54
CA PHE A 225 2.94 -11.45 7.98
C PHE A 225 4.40 -11.25 8.41
N PRO A 226 5.29 -10.54 7.68
CA PRO A 226 6.65 -10.32 8.14
C PRO A 226 6.70 -9.62 9.50
N THR A 227 5.86 -8.60 9.70
CA THR A 227 5.78 -7.88 10.98
C THR A 227 5.37 -8.84 12.10
N ILE A 228 4.35 -9.67 11.86
CA ILE A 228 3.86 -10.66 12.81
C ILE A 228 4.93 -11.72 13.09
N LEU A 229 5.65 -12.22 12.09
CA LEU A 229 6.60 -13.34 12.20
C LEU A 229 7.99 -12.92 12.70
N ILE A 230 8.42 -11.68 12.48
CA ILE A 230 9.77 -11.22 12.85
C ILE A 230 9.77 -10.64 14.27
N ILE A 231 8.73 -9.89 14.65
CA ILE A 231 8.69 -9.20 15.94
C ILE A 231 8.16 -10.15 17.03
N LYS A 232 9.02 -10.46 18.00
CA LYS A 232 8.73 -11.42 19.09
C LYS A 232 7.40 -11.12 19.81
N HIS A 233 7.12 -9.86 20.14
CA HIS A 233 5.90 -9.48 20.85
C HIS A 233 4.63 -9.76 20.03
N TYR A 234 4.63 -9.48 18.73
CA TYR A 234 3.49 -9.79 17.86
C TYR A 234 3.29 -11.31 17.71
N ARG A 235 4.37 -12.09 17.56
CA ARG A 235 4.27 -13.56 17.55
C ARG A 235 3.62 -14.11 18.80
N ILE A 236 4.07 -13.65 19.97
CA ILE A 236 3.54 -14.11 21.26
C ILE A 236 2.06 -13.74 21.38
N ALA A 237 1.68 -12.52 20.97
CA ALA A 237 0.29 -12.08 20.98
C ALA A 237 -0.60 -12.97 20.08
N VAL A 238 -0.18 -13.25 18.85
CA VAL A 238 -0.92 -14.11 17.91
C VAL A 238 -1.04 -15.53 18.45
N ILE A 239 0.04 -16.13 18.96
CA ILE A 239 0.00 -17.46 19.58
C ILE A 239 -0.95 -17.47 20.79
N ARG A 240 -0.97 -16.40 21.60
CA ARG A 240 -1.87 -16.28 22.75
C ARG A 240 -3.34 -16.21 22.33
N ILE A 241 -3.65 -15.46 21.26
CA ILE A 241 -4.98 -15.39 20.66
C ILE A 241 -5.40 -16.76 20.14
N LEU A 242 -4.53 -17.43 19.37
CA LEU A 242 -4.81 -18.75 18.79
C LEU A 242 -4.93 -19.87 19.84
N LYS A 243 -4.22 -19.75 20.97
CA LYS A 243 -4.29 -20.69 22.09
C LYS A 243 -5.40 -20.34 23.11
N CYS A 244 -6.24 -19.33 22.86
CA CYS A 244 -7.30 -18.86 23.77
C CYS A 244 -6.86 -18.58 25.23
N ASN A 245 -5.58 -18.34 25.49
CA ASN A 245 -5.09 -18.04 26.84
C ASN A 245 -5.23 -16.54 27.12
N ARG A 246 -6.43 -16.10 27.51
CA ARG A 246 -6.62 -14.79 28.16
C ARG A 246 -6.09 -14.86 29.59
N THR A 247 -4.78 -14.71 29.77
CA THR A 247 -4.25 -14.34 31.09
C THR A 247 -4.09 -12.82 31.10
N ASN A 248 -4.97 -12.16 31.85
CA ASN A 248 -4.95 -10.73 32.12
C ASN A 248 -3.65 -10.36 32.84
N GLN A 249 -2.68 -9.78 32.13
CA GLN A 249 -1.56 -9.07 32.76
C GLN A 249 -1.36 -7.75 32.02
N ILE A 250 -2.12 -6.73 32.43
CA ILE A 250 -1.80 -5.32 32.22
C ILE A 250 -1.55 -4.63 33.59
N SER A 251 -1.55 -5.37 34.71
CA SER A 251 -1.60 -4.75 36.06
C SER A 251 -0.36 -4.92 36.95
N GLU A 252 0.74 -5.55 36.51
CA GLU A 252 1.86 -5.84 37.43
C GLU A 252 3.14 -5.00 37.23
N ASP A 253 3.26 -4.18 36.18
CA ASP A 253 4.50 -3.42 35.93
C ASP A 253 4.52 -2.01 36.56
N TYR A 254 3.49 -1.62 37.32
CA TYR A 254 3.43 -0.31 38.02
C TYR A 254 3.57 -0.40 39.54
N SER A 255 3.62 -1.60 40.14
CA SER A 255 3.63 -1.77 41.60
C SER A 255 5.02 -2.01 42.22
N HIS A 256 6.08 -2.21 41.42
CA HIS A 256 7.45 -2.33 41.93
C HIS A 256 8.24 -1.01 41.85
N GLY A 257 7.70 0.05 42.45
CA GLY A 257 8.38 1.35 42.55
C GLY A 257 8.22 2.09 43.87
N THR A 258 7.45 1.57 44.84
CA THR A 258 7.22 2.29 46.11
C THR A 258 7.02 1.33 47.27
N SER A 259 8.11 0.92 47.90
CA SER A 259 8.12 0.56 49.32
C SER A 259 9.51 0.69 49.91
N ALA A 260 9.80 1.90 50.38
CA ALA A 260 10.70 2.12 51.50
C ALA A 260 10.27 3.43 52.18
N VAL A 261 9.26 3.32 53.05
CA VAL A 261 8.95 4.35 54.05
C VAL A 261 9.60 3.92 55.36
N PRO A 262 10.53 4.71 55.94
CA PRO A 262 10.79 4.67 57.36
C PRO A 262 9.81 5.62 58.06
N LYS A 263 9.00 5.07 58.98
CA LYS A 263 8.24 5.83 59.97
C LYS A 263 9.19 6.38 61.02
N ASN A 264 9.22 7.70 61.20
CA ASN A 264 9.24 8.41 62.50
C ASN A 264 9.64 9.90 62.32
N MET A 265 8.72 10.84 62.58
CA MET A 265 8.71 11.66 63.81
C MET A 265 7.64 12.76 63.74
N SER A 266 6.68 12.64 64.68
CA SER A 266 6.00 13.65 65.49
C SER A 266 5.96 15.14 65.08
N ASN A 267 4.73 15.66 64.95
CA ASN A 267 4.17 16.93 65.42
C ASN A 267 5.09 18.12 65.77
N ALA A 268 4.83 19.28 65.14
CA ALA A 268 4.61 20.62 65.72
C ALA A 268 4.39 21.62 64.55
N VAL A 269 3.21 22.21 64.37
CA VAL A 269 2.74 23.51 64.92
C VAL A 269 3.54 24.72 64.39
N ILE A 270 2.81 25.53 63.59
CA ILE A 270 3.09 26.84 62.97
C ILE A 270 4.00 26.82 61.74
#